data_AF-A0AAD7CD74-F1
#
_entry.id   AF-A0AAD7CD74-F1
#
_cell.length_a   1.000
_cell.length_b   1.000
_cell.length_c   1.000
_cell.angle_alpha   90.00
_cell.angle_beta   90.00
_cell.angle_gamma   90.00
#
_symmetry.space_group_name_H-M   'P 1'
#
loop_
_entity.id
_entity.type
_entity.pdbx_description
1 polymer ?
#
loop_
_entity_poly.entity_id
_entity_poly.type
_entity_poly.pdbx_seq_one_letter_code
_entity_poly.pdbx_strand_id
1 'polypeptide(L)' 'IQRRRIFSSVHRVDGLGRVLRKRAMIPRTRYHVSRPNAMWHMNGHHKLILWGFVIHGIVDG' A
#
# COMPACT_ATOMS: atom_id res chain seq x y z
N ILE A 1 -21.26 6.72 -11.16
CA ILE A 1 -20.82 5.54 -11.95
C ILE A 1 -20.67 4.34 -11.00
N GLN A 2 -21.39 3.26 -11.24
CA GLN A 2 -21.56 2.15 -10.28
C GLN A 2 -20.28 1.30 -10.19
N ARG A 3 -19.59 1.31 -9.04
CA ARG A 3 -18.32 0.57 -8.77
C ARG A 3 -18.35 -0.89 -9.25
N ARG A 4 -19.50 -1.56 -9.11
CA ARG A 4 -19.70 -2.94 -9.56
C ARG A 4 -19.41 -3.14 -11.05
N ARG A 5 -19.85 -2.23 -11.93
CA ARG A 5 -19.65 -2.35 -13.39
C ARG A 5 -18.18 -2.24 -13.78
N ILE A 6 -17.44 -1.35 -13.12
CA ILE A 6 -15.99 -1.19 -13.38
C ILE A 6 -15.25 -2.46 -12.99
N PHE A 7 -15.54 -3.02 -11.80
CA PHE A 7 -14.92 -4.26 -11.35
C PHE A 7 -15.25 -5.45 -12.24
N SER A 8 -16.48 -5.59 -12.73
CA SER A 8 -16.85 -6.69 -13.64
C SER A 8 -16.12 -6.61 -14.99
N SER A 9 -15.92 -5.41 -15.53
CA SER A 9 -15.19 -5.23 -16.78
C SER A 9 -13.70 -5.52 -16.62
N VAL A 10 -13.08 -5.05 -15.54
CA VAL A 10 -11.68 -5.37 -15.21
C VAL A 10 -11.51 -6.87 -14.96
N HIS A 11 -12.46 -7.52 -14.27
CA HIS A 11 -12.41 -8.95 -14.00
C HIS A 11 -12.45 -9.80 -15.27
N ARG A 12 -13.23 -9.38 -16.28
CA ARG A 12 -13.31 -10.07 -17.56
C ARG A 12 -12.01 -10.02 -18.37
N VAL A 13 -11.22 -8.97 -18.21
CA VAL A 13 -9.99 -8.73 -19.01
C VAL A 13 -8.73 -9.15 -18.24
N ASP A 14 -8.70 -9.03 -16.92
CA ASP A 14 -7.50 -9.13 -16.10
C ASP A 14 -7.43 -10.39 -15.22
N GLY A 15 -7.66 -11.56 -15.83
CA GLY A 15 -7.54 -12.85 -15.14
C GLY A 15 -6.12 -13.10 -14.61
N LEU A 16 -5.09 -12.75 -15.40
CA LEU A 16 -3.68 -12.91 -15.06
C LEU A 16 -3.21 -11.90 -14.00
N GLY A 17 -3.55 -10.61 -14.12
CA GLY A 17 -3.18 -9.60 -13.12
C GLY A 17 -3.85 -9.85 -11.77
N ARG A 18 -5.03 -10.47 -11.74
CA ARG A 18 -5.66 -10.93 -10.49
C ARG A 18 -4.86 -12.02 -9.78
N VAL A 19 -4.37 -13.01 -10.51
CA VAL A 19 -3.55 -14.10 -9.95
C VAL A 19 -2.22 -13.54 -9.43
N LEU A 20 -1.59 -12.65 -10.20
CA LEU A 20 -0.35 -12.00 -9.81
C LEU A 20 -0.53 -11.12 -8.56
N ARG A 21 -1.59 -10.30 -8.48
CA ARG A 21 -1.90 -9.50 -7.28
C ARG A 21 -2.20 -10.36 -6.07
N LYS A 22 -2.93 -11.48 -6.22
CA LYS A 22 -3.17 -12.41 -5.11
C LYS A 22 -1.88 -13.07 -4.63
N ARG A 23 -0.98 -13.44 -5.54
CA ARG A 23 0.33 -14.02 -5.20
C ARG A 23 1.28 -13.02 -4.54
N ALA A 24 1.24 -11.76 -4.97
CA ALA A 24 2.07 -10.69 -4.41
C ALA A 24 1.46 -10.03 -3.16
N MET A 25 0.27 -10.46 -2.72
CA MET A 25 -0.37 -9.88 -1.54
C MET A 25 0.30 -10.41 -0.28
N ILE A 26 1.24 -9.62 0.24
CA ILE A 26 1.81 -9.83 1.56
C ILE A 26 0.66 -9.78 2.58
N PRO A 27 0.45 -10.83 3.40
CA PRO A 27 -0.60 -10.82 4.40
C PRO A 27 -0.40 -9.65 5.34
N ARG A 28 -1.44 -8.83 5.50
CA ARG A 28 -1.42 -7.70 6.43
C ARG A 28 -1.58 -8.25 7.85
N THR A 29 -0.46 -8.45 8.54
CA THR A 29 -0.48 -8.80 9.97
C THR A 29 -0.98 -7.60 10.76
N ARG A 30 -1.85 -7.84 11.75
CA ARG A 30 -2.19 -6.80 12.74
C ARG A 30 -0.98 -6.60 13.63
N TYR A 31 -0.40 -5.41 13.59
CA TYR A 31 0.66 -5.03 14.52
C TYR A 31 0.03 -4.76 15.88
N HIS A 32 0.60 -5.33 16.93
CA HIS A 32 0.21 -5.06 18.31
C HIS A 32 1.43 -4.49 19.02
N VAL A 33 1.32 -3.26 19.48
CA VAL A 33 2.40 -2.55 20.16
C VAL A 33 2.04 -2.47 21.64
N SER A 34 2.98 -2.80 22.51
CA SER A 34 2.69 -2.99 23.94
C SER A 34 2.40 -1.69 24.68
N ARG A 35 2.87 -0.54 24.16
CA ARG A 35 2.80 0.79 24.79
C ARG A 35 2.79 1.87 23.69
N PRO A 36 2.21 3.06 23.93
CA PRO A 36 2.41 4.24 23.07
C PRO A 36 3.90 4.57 22.93
N ASN A 37 4.34 5.09 21.78
CA ASN A 37 5.75 5.38 21.45
C ASN A 37 6.70 4.17 21.37
N ALA A 38 6.19 2.93 21.40
CA ALA A 38 7.05 1.75 21.34
C ALA A 38 7.40 1.33 19.89
N MET A 39 6.73 1.87 18.87
CA MET A 39 7.07 1.68 17.46
C MET A 39 6.82 2.95 16.67
N TRP A 40 7.82 3.38 15.88
CA TRP A 40 7.68 4.52 14.99
C TRP A 40 7.80 4.06 13.53
N HIS A 41 6.84 4.43 12.70
CA HIS A 41 6.87 4.21 11.27
C HIS A 41 7.52 5.41 10.59
N MET A 42 8.65 5.19 9.92
CA MET A 42 9.28 6.18 9.03
C MET A 42 9.08 5.76 7.58
N ASN A 43 8.55 6.66 6.75
CA ASN A 43 8.44 6.41 5.31
C ASN A 43 9.01 7.57 4.49
N GLY A 44 9.85 7.24 3.51
CA GLY A 44 10.42 8.17 2.55
C GLY A 44 9.55 8.33 1.31
N HIS A 45 9.27 9.57 0.94
CA HIS A 45 8.66 9.93 -0.34
C HIS A 45 9.73 10.40 -1.32
N HIS A 46 10.13 9.50 -2.21
CA HIS A 46 11.27 9.71 -3.12
C HIS A 46 10.87 10.28 -4.50
N LYS A 47 9.61 10.63 -4.75
CA LYS A 47 9.20 11.11 -6.08
C LYS A 47 9.87 12.42 -6.51
N LEU A 48 10.31 13.21 -5.54
CA LEU A 48 10.99 14.49 -5.77
C LEU A 48 12.52 14.36 -5.76
N ILE A 49 13.07 13.14 -5.76
CA ILE A 49 14.52 12.91 -5.68
C ILE A 49 15.27 13.52 -6.88
N LEU A 50 14.63 13.56 -8.05
CA LEU A 50 15.18 14.21 -9.25
C LEU A 50 15.41 15.71 -9.08
N TRP A 51 14.73 16.32 -8.10
CA TRP A 51 14.79 17.74 -7.79
C TRP A 51 15.61 17.98 -6.51
N GLY A 52 16.26 16.95 -5.99
CA GLY A 52 17.08 16.99 -4.77
C GLY A 52 16.30 16.87 -3.47
N PHE A 53 14.99 16.63 -3.51
CA PHE A 53 14.15 16.56 -2.31
C PHE A 53 13.68 15.14 -1.99
N VAL A 54 13.78 14.74 -0.73
CA VAL A 54 13.15 13.53 -0.20
C VAL A 54 12.39 13.92 1.07
N ILE A 55 11.09 13.64 1.09
CA ILE A 55 10.23 13.97 2.23
C ILE A 55 10.09 12.71 3.08
N HIS A 56 10.48 12.78 4.36
CA HIS A 56 10.28 11.69 5.30
C HIS A 56 9.15 12.03 6.27
N GLY A 57 8.15 11.16 6.35
CA GLY A 57 7.11 11.23 7.36
C GLY A 57 7.36 10.21 8.45
N ILE A 58 7.19 10.60 9.72
CA ILE A 58 7.30 9.70 10.87
C ILE A 58 6.00 9.75 11.66
N VAL A 59 5.44 8.58 11.99
CA VAL A 59 4.17 8.44 12.74
C VAL A 59 4.33 7.33 13.78
N ASP A 60 3.82 7.56 15.00
CA ASP A 60 3.74 6.54 16.07
C ASP A 60 2.69 5.47 15.72
N GLY A 61 2.98 4.20 16.01
CA GLY A 61 2.24 3.02 15.53
C GLY A 61 1.74 2.09 16.63
#